data_AF-A0A661YY90-F1
#
_entry.id   AF-A0A661YY90-F1
#
_cell.length_a   1.000
_cell.length_b   1.000
_cell.length_c   1.000
_cell.angle_alpha   90.00
_cell.angle_beta   90.00
_cell.angle_gamma   90.00
#
_symmetry.space_group_name_H-M   'P 1'
#
loop_
_entity.id
_entity.type
_entity.pdbx_description
1 polymer ?
#
loop_
_entity_poly.entity_id
_entity_poly.type
_entity_poly.pdbx_seq_one_letter_code
_entity_poly.pdbx_strand_id
1 'polypeptide(L)' 'MIKLGLTGGIGSGKTTVAKVFETIGVPIFYADDEAKKFLLNNEVKQKLVELFGSKVID' A
#
# COMPACT_ATOMS: atom_id res chain seq x y z
N MET A 1 3.87 -20.22 -6.05
CA MET A 1 4.62 -18.96 -5.90
C MET A 1 4.74 -18.66 -4.41
N ILE A 2 5.94 -18.36 -3.92
CA ILE A 2 6.16 -18.03 -2.50
C ILE A 2 5.74 -16.58 -2.25
N LYS A 3 5.05 -16.32 -1.12
CA LYS A 3 4.66 -14.97 -0.70
C LYS A 3 5.46 -14.60 0.55
N LEU A 4 6.13 -13.45 0.52
CA LEU A 4 6.96 -12.94 1.62
C LEU A 4 6.55 -11.50 1.94
N GLY A 5 6.36 -11.22 3.22
CA GLY A 5 6.06 -9.87 3.71
C GLY A 5 7.34 -9.16 4.15
N LEU A 6 7.61 -7.99 3.58
CA LEU A 6 8.68 -7.10 4.02
C LEU A 6 8.08 -6.03 4.97
N THR A 7 8.53 -6.03 6.22
CA THR A 7 8.05 -5.11 7.27
C THR A 7 9.21 -4.41 7.98
N GLY A 8 8.90 -3.57 8.96
CA GLY A 8 9.86 -2.75 9.72
C GLY A 8 9.33 -1.36 10.05
N GLY A 9 9.98 -0.67 10.99
CA GLY A 9 9.61 0.68 11.43
C GLY A 9 9.76 1.76 10.36
N ILE A 10 9.24 2.96 10.62
CA ILE A 10 9.47 4.13 9.78
C ILE A 10 10.98 4.43 9.76
N GLY A 11 11.53 4.76 8.60
CA GLY A 11 12.96 5.05 8.45
C GLY A 11 13.89 3.82 8.45
N SER A 12 13.37 2.60 8.59
CA SER A 12 14.20 1.39 8.67
C SER A 12 14.76 0.88 7.34
N GLY A 13 14.55 1.62 6.23
CA GLY A 13 15.07 1.24 4.91
C GLY A 13 14.28 0.16 4.15
N LYS A 14 13.02 -0.13 4.52
CA LYS A 14 12.16 -1.12 3.82
C LYS A 14 12.15 -0.94 2.30
N THR A 15 11.91 0.30 1.84
CA THR A 15 11.87 0.62 0.41
C THR A 15 13.22 0.37 -0.27
N THR A 16 14.34 0.56 0.43
CA THR A 16 15.67 0.23 -0.08
C THR A 16 15.82 -1.27 -0.28
N VAL A 17 15.42 -2.08 0.70
CA VAL A 17 15.46 -3.55 0.61
C VAL A 17 14.53 -4.05 -0.50
N ALA A 18 13.32 -3.49 -0.64
CA ALA A 18 12.39 -3.83 -1.71
C ALA A 18 13.01 -3.60 -3.10
N LYS A 19 13.67 -2.45 -3.31
CA LYS A 19 14.38 -2.15 -4.56
C LYS A 19 15.50 -3.13 -4.86
N VAL A 20 16.24 -3.60 -3.84
CA VAL A 20 17.26 -4.64 -4.03
C VAL A 20 16.63 -5.93 -4.58
N PHE A 21 15.48 -6.35 -4.02
CA PHE A 21 14.75 -7.51 -4.54
C PHE A 21 14.29 -7.33 -5.99
N GLU A 22 13.85 -6.13 -6.39
CA GLU A 22 13.51 -5.82 -7.79
C GLU A 22 14.72 -6.02 -8.72
N THR A 23 15.93 -5.63 -8.29
CA THR A 23 17.14 -5.78 -9.12
C THR A 23 17.48 -7.24 -9.44
N ILE A 24 17.04 -8.19 -8.62
CA ILE A 24 17.23 -9.63 -8.85
C ILE A 24 15.99 -10.30 -9.46
N GLY A 25 15.05 -9.51 -9.98
CA GLY A 25 13.87 -9.99 -10.71
C GLY A 25 12.72 -10.46 -9.83
N VAL A 26 12.72 -10.17 -8.53
CA VAL A 26 11.59 -10.49 -7.64
C VAL A 26 10.49 -9.44 -7.83
N PRO A 27 9.25 -9.85 -8.15
CA PRO A 27 8.14 -8.91 -8.24
C PRO A 27 7.78 -8.36 -6.86
N ILE A 28 7.70 -7.04 -6.76
CA ILE A 28 7.37 -6.35 -5.53
C ILE A 28 5.95 -5.78 -5.59
N PHE A 29 5.24 -5.91 -4.48
CA PHE A 29 3.96 -5.27 -4.23
C PHE A 29 4.12 -4.23 -3.12
N TYR A 30 4.01 -2.95 -3.45
CA TYR A 30 4.09 -1.86 -2.48
C TYR A 30 2.70 -1.57 -1.88
N ALA A 31 2.44 -2.15 -0.70
CA ALA A 31 1.12 -2.05 -0.06
C ALA A 31 0.66 -0.60 0.20
N ASP A 32 1.56 0.29 0.61
CA ASP A 32 1.23 1.69 0.90
C ASP A 32 0.78 2.45 -0.36
N ASP A 33 1.40 2.19 -1.51
CA ASP A 33 1.07 2.85 -2.77
C ASP A 33 -0.24 2.31 -3.35
N GLU A 34 -0.45 1.00 -3.27
CA GLU A 34 -1.69 0.37 -3.70
C GLU A 34 -2.87 0.79 -2.82
N ALA A 35 -2.67 0.94 -1.51
CA ALA A 35 -3.68 1.48 -0.61
C ALA A 35 -4.10 2.92 -1.00
N LYS A 36 -3.13 3.80 -1.33
CA LYS A 36 -3.42 5.16 -1.80
C LYS A 36 -4.20 5.16 -3.10
N LYS A 37 -3.84 4.31 -4.07
CA LYS A 37 -4.61 4.16 -5.33
C LYS A 37 -6.02 3.67 -5.06
N PHE A 38 -6.19 2.75 -4.11
CA PHE A 38 -7.49 2.21 -3.74
C PHE A 38 -8.44 3.29 -3.20
N LEU A 39 -7.91 4.28 -2.48
CA LEU A 39 -8.68 5.44 -2.01
C LEU A 39 -9.17 6.35 -3.14
N LEU A 40 -8.65 6.25 -4.37
CA LEU A 40 -9.17 7.00 -5.52
C LEU A 40 -10.43 6.38 -6.13
N ASN A 41 -10.75 5.13 -5.79
CA ASN A 41 -11.92 4.43 -6.31
C ASN A 41 -13.22 4.97 -5.68
N ASN A 42 -14.17 5.39 -6.51
CA ASN A 42 -15.45 5.97 -6.05
C ASN A 42 -16.28 5.01 -5.19
N GLU A 43 -16.30 3.70 -5.49
CA GLU A 43 -17.01 2.71 -4.68
C GLU A 43 -16.38 2.59 -3.28
N VAL A 44 -15.05 2.61 -3.22
CA VAL A 44 -14.31 2.58 -1.95
C VAL A 44 -14.61 3.85 -1.15
N LYS A 45 -14.55 5.02 -1.80
CA LYS A 45 -14.89 6.30 -1.18
C LYS A 45 -16.32 6.30 -0.63
N GLN A 46 -17.29 5.82 -1.40
CA GLN A 46 -18.69 5.74 -0.95
C GLN A 46 -18.83 4.86 0.30
N LYS A 47 -18.22 3.68 0.31
CA LYS A 47 -18.23 2.78 1.48
C LYS A 47 -17.55 3.41 2.70
N LEU A 48 -16.47 4.17 2.51
CA LEU A 48 -15.80 4.89 3.58
C LEU A 48 -16.68 6.00 4.16
N VAL A 49 -17.39 6.76 3.32
CA VAL A 49 -18.35 7.79 3.76
C VAL A 49 -19.53 7.18 4.49
N GLU A 50 -20.06 6.05 4.01
CA GLU A 50 -21.15 5.33 4.68
C GLU A 50 -20.74 4.87 6.10
N LEU A 51 -19.50 4.40 6.26
CA LEU A 51 -19.02 3.84 7.52
C LEU A 51 -18.53 4.91 8.52
N PHE A 52 -17.86 5.97 8.04
CA PHE A 52 -17.16 6.94 8.90
C PHE A 52 -17.68 8.38 8.76
N GLY A 53 -18.63 8.62 7.85
CA GLY A 53 -19.14 9.95 7.54
C GLY A 53 -18.30 10.69 6.49
N SER A 54 -18.82 11.79 5.96
CA SER A 54 -18.22 12.51 4.83
C SER A 54 -16.89 13.20 5.17
N LYS A 55 -16.60 13.49 6.44
CA LYS A 55 -15.34 14.13 6.89
C LYS A 55 -14.09 13.28 6.72
N VAL A 56 -14.23 11.99 6.37
CA VAL A 56 -13.08 11.10 6.16
C VAL A 56 -12.47 11.27 4.77
N ILE A 57 -13.18 11.94 3.85
CA ILE A 57 -12.74 12.21 2.48
C ILE A 57 -12.78 13.72 2.28
N ASP A 58 -11.64 14.38 2.51
CA ASP A 58 -11.41 15.77 2.10
C ASP A 58 -10.97 15.85 0.64
#